data_AF-S6AT27-F1
#
_entry.id   AF-S6AT27-F1
#
_cell.length_a   1.000
_cell.length_b   1.000
_cell.length_c   1.000
_cell.angle_alpha   90.00
_cell.angle_beta   90.00
_cell.angle_gamma   90.00
#
_symmetry.space_group_name_H-M   'P 1'
#
loop_
_entity.id
_entity.type
_entity.pdbx_description
1 polymer ?
#
loop_
_entity_poly.entity_id
_entity_poly.type
_entity_poly.pdbx_seq_one_letter_code
_entity_poly.pdbx_strand_id
1 'polypeptide(L)'
;METNQLRTAMLSLIYPAVYGAGLVWLVSGLLQFDSPWSIAAWMKALIALWILIFFAVSYIITSVTPTERYGISPFLLDLAEIVCVFLCFVFLGYVTPGRENLSSVFAVLAAVPLLQSLWNVAVRRQAIWGVSLALSVICISAAYVVHEFAWFIFVAVAGIYGLLIYYVQLKRHKTGW
;
A
#
# COMPACT_ATOMS: atom_id res chain seq x y z
N MET A 1 5.46 24.39 -17.47
CA MET A 1 5.12 22.99 -17.15
C MET A 1 3.64 22.94 -16.87
N GLU A 2 2.85 22.31 -17.73
CA GLU A 2 1.42 22.09 -17.44
C GLU A 2 1.28 21.25 -16.18
N THR A 3 0.52 21.77 -15.22
CA THR A 3 0.27 21.09 -13.95
C THR A 3 -0.88 20.11 -14.17
N ASN A 4 -0.61 18.81 -14.07
CA ASN A 4 -1.66 17.81 -14.17
C ASN A 4 -2.47 17.79 -12.87
N GLN A 5 -3.68 18.35 -12.93
CA GLN A 5 -4.55 18.52 -11.76
C GLN A 5 -4.90 17.20 -11.08
N LEU A 6 -5.09 16.11 -11.83
CA LEU A 6 -5.40 14.78 -11.28
C LEU A 6 -4.22 14.25 -10.45
N ARG A 7 -3.01 14.38 -10.99
CA ARG A 7 -1.78 13.98 -10.31
C ARG A 7 -1.55 14.79 -9.04
N THR A 8 -1.77 16.11 -9.12
CA THR A 8 -1.66 17.01 -7.97
C THR A 8 -2.68 16.67 -6.89
N ALA A 9 -3.94 16.43 -7.24
CA ALA A 9 -4.96 16.01 -6.29
C ALA A 9 -4.56 14.70 -5.57
N MET A 10 -4.06 13.72 -6.33
CA MET A 10 -3.63 12.46 -5.76
C MET A 10 -2.44 12.61 -4.79
N LEU A 11 -1.39 13.32 -5.18
CA LEU A 11 -0.19 13.50 -4.36
C LEU A 11 -0.43 14.42 -3.16
N SER A 12 -1.18 15.51 -3.32
CA SER A 12 -1.30 16.53 -2.28
C SER A 12 -2.43 16.28 -1.29
N LEU A 13 -3.47 15.53 -1.68
CA LEU A 13 -4.65 15.31 -0.85
C LEU A 13 -4.84 13.84 -0.52
N ILE A 14 -4.90 13.01 -1.54
CA ILE A 14 -5.45 11.66 -1.40
C ILE A 14 -4.44 10.68 -0.77
N TYR A 15 -3.21 10.60 -1.31
CA TYR A 15 -2.15 9.78 -0.72
C TYR A 15 -1.86 10.16 0.75
N PRO A 16 -1.70 11.45 1.10
CA PRO A 16 -1.55 11.86 2.50
C PRO A 16 -2.73 11.45 3.40
N ALA A 17 -3.97 11.51 2.90
CA ALA A 17 -5.15 11.10 3.66
C ALA A 17 -5.14 9.58 3.96
N VAL A 18 -4.80 8.75 2.97
CA VAL A 18 -4.67 7.29 3.17
C VAL A 18 -3.54 6.97 4.15
N TYR A 19 -2.41 7.66 4.02
CA TYR A 19 -1.27 7.49 4.93
C TYR A 19 -1.65 7.89 6.36
N GLY A 20 -2.35 9.03 6.52
CA GLY A 20 -2.88 9.48 7.80
C GLY A 20 -3.83 8.46 8.43
N ALA A 21 -4.73 7.87 7.65
CA ALA A 21 -5.65 6.83 8.12
C ALA A 21 -4.90 5.58 8.61
N GLY A 22 -3.89 5.12 7.86
CA GLY A 22 -3.02 4.02 8.29
C GLY A 22 -2.26 4.33 9.59
N LEU A 23 -1.80 5.57 9.76
CA LEU A 23 -1.05 5.99 10.94
C LEU A 23 -1.93 6.05 12.18
N VAL A 24 -3.15 6.60 12.06
CA VAL A 24 -4.15 6.60 13.14
C VAL A 24 -4.42 5.17 13.63
N TRP A 25 -4.46 4.19 12.73
CA TRP A 25 -4.66 2.79 13.08
C TRP A 25 -3.50 2.20 13.88
N LEU A 26 -2.27 2.43 13.41
CA LEU A 26 -1.09 1.93 14.08
C LEU A 26 -0.99 2.53 15.49
N VAL A 27 -1.25 3.83 15.62
CA VAL A 27 -1.29 4.54 16.92
C VAL A 27 -2.41 4.02 17.81
N SER A 28 -3.60 3.73 17.27
CA SER A 28 -4.69 3.16 18.06
C SER A 28 -4.32 1.80 18.65
N GLY A 29 -3.56 0.98 17.91
CA GLY A 29 -2.98 -0.26 18.43
C GLY A 29 -1.95 -0.04 19.52
N LEU A 30 -1.07 0.95 19.33
CA LEU A 30 -0.08 1.35 20.35
C LEU A 30 -0.71 1.79 21.66
N LEU A 31 -1.88 2.43 21.61
CA LEU A 31 -2.61 2.86 22.80
C LEU A 31 -3.43 1.73 23.45
N GLN A 32 -3.74 0.67 22.71
CA GLN A 32 -4.54 -0.45 23.19
C GLN A 32 -3.71 -1.51 23.94
N PHE A 33 -2.42 -1.63 23.61
CA PHE A 33 -1.55 -2.67 24.17
C PHE A 33 -0.34 -2.05 24.88
N ASP A 34 -0.07 -2.49 26.11
CA ASP A 34 1.07 -2.02 26.91
C ASP A 34 2.43 -2.60 26.47
N SER A 35 2.42 -3.56 25.54
CA SER A 35 3.62 -4.27 25.07
C SER A 35 3.80 -4.15 23.55
N PRO A 36 4.98 -3.71 23.08
CA PRO A 36 5.32 -3.70 21.64
C PRO A 36 5.16 -5.06 20.95
N TRP A 37 5.39 -6.15 21.69
CA TRP A 37 5.27 -7.51 21.15
C TRP A 37 3.81 -7.89 20.86
N SER A 38 2.88 -7.45 21.71
CA SER A 38 1.45 -7.69 21.50
C SER A 38 0.94 -6.95 20.27
N ILE A 39 1.48 -5.76 20.00
CA ILE A 39 1.17 -4.97 18.79
C ILE A 39 1.74 -5.64 17.55
N ALA A 40 2.96 -6.16 17.62
CA ALA A 40 3.60 -6.88 16.51
C ALA A 40 2.84 -8.16 16.13
N ALA A 41 2.16 -8.80 17.10
CA ALA A 41 1.29 -9.95 16.85
C ALA A 41 -0.13 -9.55 16.41
N TRP A 42 -0.50 -8.27 16.48
CA TRP A 42 -1.85 -7.81 16.19
C TRP A 42 -2.05 -7.60 14.69
N MET A 43 -2.95 -8.38 14.09
CA MET A 43 -3.16 -8.39 12.64
C MET A 43 -3.50 -7.02 12.05
N LYS A 44 -4.27 -6.20 12.78
CA LYS A 44 -4.63 -4.85 12.36
C LYS A 44 -3.42 -3.90 12.30
N ALA A 45 -2.49 -4.00 13.25
CA ALA A 45 -1.24 -3.23 13.18
C ALA A 45 -0.38 -3.66 11.99
N LEU A 46 -0.32 -4.96 11.70
CA LEU A 46 0.38 -5.47 10.54
C LEU A 46 -0.22 -4.94 9.23
N ILE A 47 -1.55 -5.01 9.08
CA ILE A 47 -2.27 -4.44 7.93
C ILE A 47 -2.03 -2.93 7.81
N ALA A 48 -2.10 -2.19 8.91
CA ALA A 48 -1.83 -0.76 8.94
C ALA A 48 -0.40 -0.44 8.46
N LEU A 49 0.59 -1.20 8.95
CA LEU A 49 1.98 -1.05 8.55
C LEU A 49 2.16 -1.32 7.05
N TRP A 50 1.48 -2.31 6.50
CA TRP A 50 1.51 -2.59 5.07
C TRP A 50 0.90 -1.46 4.25
N ILE A 51 -0.24 -0.91 4.66
CA ILE A 51 -0.86 0.24 3.98
C ILE A 51 0.13 1.41 3.96
N LEU A 52 0.76 1.72 5.10
CA LEU A 52 1.74 2.81 5.19
C LEU A 52 2.91 2.60 4.22
N ILE A 53 3.51 1.40 4.24
CA ILE A 53 4.67 1.08 3.39
C ILE A 53 4.28 1.08 1.91
N PHE A 54 3.17 0.43 1.56
CA PHE A 54 2.69 0.32 0.19
C PHE A 54 2.39 1.69 -0.40
N PHE A 55 1.56 2.49 0.27
CA PHE A 55 1.17 3.80 -0.25
C PHE A 55 2.30 4.82 -0.22
N ALA A 56 3.30 4.68 0.68
CA ALA A 56 4.52 5.47 0.59
C ALA A 56 5.29 5.19 -0.71
N VAL A 57 5.37 3.92 -1.12
CA VAL A 57 6.00 3.53 -2.39
C VAL A 57 5.19 4.04 -3.58
N SER A 58 3.86 3.85 -3.59
CA SER A 58 2.97 4.35 -4.66
C SER A 58 3.05 5.88 -4.79
N TYR A 59 3.12 6.60 -3.67
CA TYR A 59 3.35 8.04 -3.65
C TYR A 59 4.69 8.41 -4.31
N ILE A 60 5.79 7.78 -3.90
CA ILE A 60 7.12 8.05 -4.47
C ILE A 60 7.10 7.80 -5.98
N ILE A 61 6.54 6.67 -6.43
CA ILE A 61 6.45 6.33 -7.85
C ILE A 61 5.67 7.39 -8.62
N THR A 62 4.50 7.78 -8.12
CA THR A 62 3.63 8.78 -8.76
C THR A 62 4.32 10.15 -8.81
N SER A 63 5.09 10.50 -7.77
CA SER A 63 5.86 11.75 -7.68
C SER A 63 7.02 11.84 -8.68
N VAL A 64 7.55 10.71 -9.16
CA VAL A 64 8.62 10.67 -10.17
C VAL A 64 8.13 10.23 -11.56
N THR A 65 6.82 10.00 -11.71
CA THR A 65 6.24 9.66 -13.01
C THR A 65 6.05 10.92 -13.84
N PRO A 66 6.45 10.93 -15.13
CA PRO A 66 6.28 12.09 -15.98
C PRO A 66 4.82 12.53 -16.06
N THR A 67 4.59 13.83 -15.98
CA THR A 67 3.25 14.44 -15.85
C THR A 67 2.31 14.06 -16.99
N GLU A 68 2.84 13.92 -18.20
CA GLU A 68 2.14 13.53 -19.42
C GLU A 68 1.68 12.07 -19.44
N ARG A 69 2.24 11.22 -18.57
CA ARG A 69 1.86 9.80 -18.46
C ARG A 69 0.78 9.55 -17.43
N TYR A 70 0.46 10.53 -16.60
CA TYR A 70 -0.54 10.41 -15.54
C TYR A 70 -1.92 10.84 -16.04
N GLY A 71 -2.57 10.01 -16.86
CA GLY A 71 -3.91 10.31 -17.39
C GLY A 71 -5.05 9.90 -16.45
N ILE A 72 -6.27 9.89 -17.00
CA ILE A 72 -7.47 9.38 -16.32
C ILE A 72 -7.31 7.91 -15.90
N SER A 73 -6.69 7.07 -16.73
CA SER A 73 -6.56 5.64 -16.41
C SER A 73 -5.70 5.37 -15.15
N PRO A 74 -4.47 5.92 -15.02
CA PRO A 74 -3.71 5.84 -13.77
C PRO A 74 -4.46 6.40 -12.56
N PHE A 75 -5.17 7.52 -12.74
CA PHE A 75 -5.99 8.12 -11.68
C PHE A 75 -7.11 7.20 -11.19
N LEU A 76 -7.85 6.56 -12.10
CA LEU A 76 -8.92 5.63 -11.73
C LEU A 76 -8.38 4.36 -11.05
N LEU A 77 -7.19 3.90 -11.43
CA LEU A 77 -6.54 2.77 -10.77
C LEU A 77 -6.12 3.12 -9.35
N ASP A 78 -5.51 4.30 -9.15
CA ASP A 78 -5.21 4.79 -7.79
C ASP A 78 -6.49 4.92 -6.95
N LEU A 79 -7.57 5.46 -7.53
CA LEU A 79 -8.87 5.56 -6.85
C LEU A 79 -9.43 4.19 -6.46
N ALA A 80 -9.29 3.18 -7.33
CA ALA A 80 -9.71 1.82 -7.02
C ALA A 80 -8.90 1.22 -5.86
N GLU A 81 -7.58 1.48 -5.79
CA GLU A 81 -6.75 1.05 -4.65
C GLU A 81 -7.23 1.67 -3.34
N ILE A 82 -7.63 2.94 -3.36
CA ILE A 82 -8.16 3.63 -2.18
C ILE A 82 -9.51 3.06 -1.76
N VAL A 83 -10.38 2.72 -2.72
CA VAL A 83 -11.64 2.03 -2.45
C VAL A 83 -11.38 0.66 -1.83
N CYS A 84 -10.39 -0.10 -2.31
CA CYS A 84 -9.97 -1.35 -1.69
C CYS A 84 -9.53 -1.14 -0.23
N VAL A 85 -8.72 -0.12 0.05
CA VAL A 85 -8.34 0.22 1.42
C VAL A 85 -9.56 0.58 2.27
N PHE A 86 -10.50 1.38 1.75
CA PHE A 86 -11.75 1.70 2.42
C PHE A 86 -12.59 0.45 2.74
N LEU A 87 -12.67 -0.51 1.82
CA LEU A 87 -13.34 -1.79 2.06
C LEU A 87 -12.64 -2.60 3.17
N CYS A 88 -11.31 -2.53 3.29
CA CYS A 88 -10.60 -3.12 4.42
C CYS A 88 -11.05 -2.51 5.76
N PHE A 89 -11.26 -1.18 5.82
CA PHE A 89 -11.81 -0.52 7.01
C PHE A 89 -13.22 -1.00 7.35
N VAL A 90 -14.07 -1.20 6.34
CA VAL A 90 -15.42 -1.76 6.52
C VAL A 90 -15.34 -3.18 7.07
N PHE A 91 -14.55 -4.06 6.47
CA PHE A 91 -14.45 -5.47 6.90
C PHE A 91 -13.78 -5.67 8.26
N LEU A 92 -12.97 -4.72 8.71
CA LEU A 92 -12.41 -4.71 10.07
C LEU A 92 -13.35 -4.08 11.10
N GLY A 93 -14.56 -3.68 10.71
CA GLY A 93 -15.60 -3.17 11.62
C GLY A 93 -15.40 -1.73 12.08
N TYR A 94 -14.57 -0.94 11.39
CA TYR A 94 -14.28 0.46 11.77
C TYR A 94 -15.34 1.45 11.29
N VAL A 95 -16.03 1.13 10.19
CA VAL A 95 -17.13 1.97 9.66
C VAL A 95 -18.47 1.52 10.22
N THR A 96 -18.70 0.21 10.21
CA THR A 96 -19.93 -0.40 10.73
C THR A 96 -19.52 -1.38 11.84
N PRO A 97 -19.85 -1.10 13.11
CA PRO A 97 -19.48 -1.97 14.23
C PRO A 97 -20.00 -3.39 13.99
N GLY A 98 -19.11 -4.37 14.00
CA GLY A 98 -19.43 -5.76 13.67
C GLY A 98 -18.24 -6.69 13.87
N ARG A 99 -18.46 -7.99 13.61
CA ARG A 99 -17.39 -8.99 13.69
C ARG A 99 -16.40 -8.76 12.55
N GLU A 100 -15.12 -8.73 12.90
CA GLU A 100 -14.03 -8.59 11.93
C GLU A 100 -14.00 -9.77 10.96
N ASN A 101 -13.85 -9.45 9.67
CA ASN A 101 -13.72 -10.43 8.59
C ASN A 101 -12.35 -10.32 7.92
N LEU A 102 -11.34 -10.92 8.57
CA LEU A 102 -9.96 -10.91 8.09
C LEU A 102 -9.80 -11.55 6.70
N SER A 103 -10.60 -12.57 6.39
CA SER A 103 -10.58 -13.23 5.08
C SER A 103 -10.91 -12.25 3.95
N SER A 104 -11.96 -11.45 4.12
CA SER A 104 -12.32 -10.41 3.14
C SER A 104 -11.27 -9.30 3.07
N VAL A 105 -10.64 -8.94 4.20
CA VAL A 105 -9.56 -7.95 4.22
C VAL A 105 -8.37 -8.42 3.40
N PHE A 106 -7.88 -9.64 3.62
CA PHE A 106 -6.76 -10.18 2.84
C PHE A 106 -7.09 -10.32 1.36
N ALA A 107 -8.31 -10.75 1.02
CA ALA A 107 -8.75 -10.84 -0.37
C ALA A 107 -8.71 -9.47 -1.07
N VAL A 108 -9.18 -8.42 -0.39
CA VAL A 108 -9.13 -7.05 -0.92
C VAL A 108 -7.70 -6.51 -0.97
N LEU A 109 -6.89 -6.74 0.06
CA LEU A 109 -5.48 -6.32 0.07
C LEU A 109 -4.67 -7.01 -1.03
N ALA A 110 -4.97 -8.27 -1.38
CA ALA A 110 -4.32 -8.95 -2.49
C ALA A 110 -4.65 -8.32 -3.85
N ALA A 111 -5.81 -7.65 -3.99
CA ALA A 111 -6.18 -6.94 -5.21
C ALA A 111 -5.37 -5.64 -5.39
N VAL A 112 -4.93 -5.01 -4.30
CA VAL A 112 -4.21 -3.72 -4.35
C VAL A 112 -2.89 -3.81 -5.16
N PRO A 113 -1.99 -4.79 -4.93
CA PRO A 113 -0.82 -4.96 -5.79
C PRO A 113 -1.14 -5.28 -7.27
N LEU A 114 -2.29 -5.93 -7.54
CA LEU A 114 -2.71 -6.20 -8.92
C LEU A 114 -3.12 -4.90 -9.62
N LEU A 115 -3.86 -4.03 -8.94
CA LEU A 115 -4.21 -2.69 -9.43
C LEU A 115 -2.95 -1.85 -9.70
N GLN A 116 -1.97 -1.90 -8.80
CA GLN A 116 -0.70 -1.21 -9.00
C GLN A 116 0.11 -1.77 -10.17
N SER A 117 -0.03 -3.06 -10.47
CA SER A 117 0.57 -3.68 -11.66
C SER A 117 -0.07 -3.14 -12.93
N LEU A 118 -1.41 -3.07 -12.98
CA LEU A 118 -2.14 -2.43 -14.09
C LEU A 118 -1.77 -0.95 -14.22
N TRP A 119 -1.57 -0.26 -13.10
CA TRP A 119 -1.14 1.14 -13.08
C TRP A 119 0.23 1.30 -13.74
N ASN A 120 1.19 0.42 -13.41
CA ASN A 120 2.52 0.42 -14.02
C ASN A 120 2.47 0.19 -15.54
N VAL A 121 1.57 -0.68 -16.00
CA VAL A 121 1.30 -0.87 -17.44
C VAL A 121 0.74 0.41 -18.06
N ALA A 122 -0.25 1.04 -17.43
CA ALA A 122 -0.88 2.26 -17.91
C ALA A 122 0.14 3.42 -18.07
N VAL A 123 1.11 3.55 -17.16
CA VAL A 123 2.17 4.57 -17.25
C VAL A 123 3.43 4.11 -18.00
N ARG A 124 3.39 2.93 -18.64
CA ARG A 124 4.49 2.32 -19.42
C ARG A 124 5.80 2.16 -18.63
N ARG A 125 5.74 1.62 -17.41
CA ARG A 125 6.89 1.22 -16.56
C ARG A 125 6.91 -0.31 -16.40
N GLN A 126 7.89 -1.02 -16.98
CA GLN A 126 7.81 -2.50 -17.07
C GLN A 126 8.87 -3.32 -16.31
N ALA A 127 9.96 -2.73 -15.81
CA ALA A 127 11.11 -3.47 -15.25
C ALA A 127 10.89 -4.24 -13.93
N ILE A 128 10.79 -3.48 -12.83
CA ILE A 128 11.21 -3.96 -11.50
C ILE A 128 10.03 -4.09 -10.53
N TRP A 129 8.88 -3.55 -10.91
CA TRP A 129 7.70 -3.48 -10.04
C TRP A 129 6.84 -4.75 -10.09
N GLY A 130 6.80 -5.44 -11.23
CA GLY A 130 6.01 -6.67 -11.38
C GLY A 130 6.42 -7.77 -10.40
N VAL A 131 7.72 -7.91 -10.11
CA VAL A 131 8.25 -8.91 -9.17
C VAL A 131 7.87 -8.58 -7.73
N SER A 132 8.05 -7.34 -7.30
CA SER A 132 7.71 -6.91 -5.94
C SER A 132 6.20 -6.95 -5.67
N LEU A 133 5.38 -6.66 -6.69
CA LEU A 133 3.93 -6.74 -6.62
C LEU A 133 3.46 -8.20 -6.62
N ALA A 134 4.03 -9.06 -7.46
CA ALA A 134 3.76 -10.50 -7.44
C ALA A 134 4.13 -11.14 -6.10
N LEU A 135 5.30 -10.78 -5.55
CA LEU A 135 5.72 -11.22 -4.21
C LEU A 135 4.78 -10.70 -3.12
N SER A 136 4.29 -9.45 -3.24
CA SER A 136 3.31 -8.91 -2.29
C SER A 136 1.99 -9.69 -2.34
N VAL A 137 1.49 -10.05 -3.53
CA VAL A 137 0.30 -10.90 -3.67
C VAL A 137 0.53 -12.27 -3.05
N ILE A 138 1.68 -12.91 -3.32
CA ILE A 138 2.02 -14.23 -2.76
C ILE A 138 2.12 -14.15 -1.24
N CYS A 139 2.78 -13.14 -0.70
CA CYS A 139 2.90 -12.90 0.74
C CYS A 139 1.52 -12.69 1.39
N ILE A 140 0.69 -11.80 0.86
CA ILE A 140 -0.66 -11.53 1.41
C ILE A 140 -1.56 -12.78 1.30
N SER A 141 -1.45 -13.53 0.20
CA SER A 141 -2.17 -14.79 0.01
C SER A 141 -1.69 -15.88 0.96
N ALA A 142 -0.40 -15.92 1.30
CA ALA A 142 0.13 -16.82 2.33
C ALA A 142 -0.36 -16.42 3.74
N ALA A 143 -0.50 -15.13 4.03
CA ALA A 143 -1.04 -14.64 5.30
C ALA A 143 -2.53 -14.95 5.48
N TYR A 144 -3.28 -15.10 4.37
CA TYR A 144 -4.65 -15.61 4.36
C TYR A 144 -4.74 -17.08 4.81
N VAL A 145 -3.73 -17.90 4.52
CA VAL A 145 -3.76 -19.36 4.78
C VAL A 145 -3.15 -19.72 6.13
N VAL A 146 -2.07 -19.05 6.54
CA VAL A 146 -1.24 -19.51 7.66
C VAL A 146 -1.13 -18.46 8.78
N HIS A 147 -2.26 -17.91 9.22
CA HIS A 147 -2.38 -16.76 10.15
C HIS A 147 -1.32 -16.65 11.27
N GLU A 148 -0.82 -17.77 11.81
CA GLU A 148 0.26 -17.85 12.81
C GLU A 148 1.61 -17.27 12.37
N PHE A 149 1.91 -17.23 11.07
CA PHE A 149 3.17 -16.68 10.52
C PHE A 149 3.00 -15.32 9.86
N ALA A 150 1.86 -14.66 10.03
CA ALA A 150 1.59 -13.38 9.37
C ALA A 150 2.69 -12.34 9.65
N TRP A 151 3.21 -12.25 10.87
CA TRP A 151 4.27 -11.29 11.20
C TRP A 151 5.54 -11.46 10.34
N PHE A 152 5.98 -12.70 10.07
CA PHE A 152 7.14 -12.97 9.19
C PHE A 152 6.86 -12.48 7.76
N ILE A 153 5.63 -12.66 7.30
CA ILE A 153 5.18 -12.22 5.97
C ILE A 153 5.23 -10.69 5.89
N PHE A 154 4.77 -9.97 6.91
CA PHE A 154 4.84 -8.51 6.92
C PHE A 154 6.28 -7.98 7.03
N VAL A 155 7.17 -8.67 7.75
CA VAL A 155 8.62 -8.34 7.75
C VAL A 155 9.22 -8.54 6.37
N ALA A 156 8.91 -9.64 5.69
CA ALA A 156 9.38 -9.90 4.33
C ALA A 156 8.87 -8.83 3.36
N VAL A 157 7.59 -8.44 3.47
CA VAL A 157 7.00 -7.38 2.66
C VAL A 157 7.68 -6.03 2.93
N ALA A 158 7.89 -5.66 4.19
CA ALA A 158 8.62 -4.44 4.55
C ALA A 158 10.04 -4.43 3.96
N GLY A 159 10.74 -5.57 3.98
CA GLY A 159 12.04 -5.74 3.34
C GLY A 159 11.99 -5.51 1.82
N ILE A 160 11.01 -6.12 1.13
CA ILE A 160 10.82 -5.97 -0.33
C ILE A 160 10.59 -4.50 -0.70
N TYR A 161 9.68 -3.81 0.01
CA TYR A 161 9.39 -2.40 -0.26
C TYR A 161 10.53 -1.47 0.15
N GLY A 162 11.26 -1.76 1.23
CA GLY A 162 12.46 -1.03 1.61
C GLY A 162 13.54 -1.10 0.52
N LEU A 163 13.76 -2.28 -0.06
CA LEU A 163 14.68 -2.46 -1.19
C LEU A 163 14.22 -1.71 -2.45
N LEU A 164 12.91 -1.68 -2.73
CA LEU A 164 12.35 -0.89 -3.83
C LEU A 164 12.58 0.62 -3.63
N ILE A 165 12.32 1.14 -2.43
CA ILE A 165 12.57 2.55 -2.11
C ILE A 165 14.05 2.86 -2.31
N TYR A 166 14.94 2.05 -1.74
CA TYR A 166 16.38 2.22 -1.89
C TYR A 166 16.81 2.20 -3.36
N TYR A 167 16.30 1.26 -4.16
CA TYR A 167 16.56 1.18 -5.59
C TYR A 167 16.11 2.45 -6.34
N VAL A 168 14.92 2.97 -6.04
CA VAL A 168 14.41 4.21 -6.66
C VAL A 168 15.31 5.39 -6.32
N GLN A 169 15.71 5.54 -5.06
CA GLN A 169 16.60 6.62 -4.62
C GLN A 169 17.98 6.51 -5.29
N LEU A 170 18.56 5.30 -5.35
CA LEU A 170 19.84 5.05 -6.00
C LEU A 170 19.78 5.40 -7.49
N LYS A 171 18.72 5.00 -8.18
CA LYS A 171 18.53 5.31 -9.60
C LYS A 171 18.38 6.81 -9.81
N ARG A 172 17.60 7.49 -8.95
CA ARG A 172 17.43 8.94 -8.98
C ARG A 172 18.77 9.68 -8.94
N HIS A 173 19.65 9.29 -8.01
CA HIS A 173 21.01 9.85 -7.90
C HIS A 173 21.86 9.60 -9.15
N LYS A 174 21.78 8.42 -9.76
CA LYS A 174 22.63 8.06 -10.93
C LYS A 174 22.16 8.69 -12.24
N THR A 175 20.86 8.87 -12.42
CA THR A 175 20.29 9.34 -13.70
C THR A 175 19.77 10.77 -13.67
N GLY A 176 19.80 11.47 -12.52
CA GLY A 176 19.40 12.87 -12.41
C GLY A 176 17.90 13.14 -12.57
N TRP A 177 17.06 12.21 -12.09
CA TRP A 177 15.60 12.33 -12.13
C TRP A 177 15.02 13.11 -10.94
#